data_AF-A0AA41RVW5-F1
#
_entry.id   AF-A0AA41RVW5-F1
#
_cell.length_a   1.000
_cell.length_b   1.000
_cell.length_c   1.000
_cell.angle_alpha   90.00
_cell.angle_beta   90.00
_cell.angle_gamma   90.00
#
_symmetry.space_group_name_H-M   'P 1'
#
loop_
_entity.id
_entity.type
_entity.pdbx_description
1 polymer ?
#
loop_
_entity_poly.entity_id
_entity_poly.type
_entity_poly.pdbx_seq_one_letter_code
_entity_poly.pdbx_strand_id
1 'polypeptide(L)'
;MNGLDTENRRTLELEVERKFKISLGPFELSDVDDFMVWATDDRVSQFCGWNTFTSKEAALDYINYLIQTPWTRAIWVGRRPIFKDWPHLERVEGLVDVENKASQRVLEKAGFQKEGQKILLQGKGEN
;
A
#
# COMPACT_ATOMS: atom_id res chain seq x y z
N MET A 1 -25.00 -36.45 2.55
CA MET A 1 -25.21 -35.38 3.54
C MET A 1 -23.98 -34.50 3.53
N ASN A 2 -24.10 -33.28 3.01
CA ASN A 2 -23.03 -32.30 2.91
C ASN A 2 -22.84 -31.63 4.27
N GLY A 3 -21.89 -32.14 5.04
CA GLY A 3 -21.46 -31.55 6.30
C GLY A 3 -20.01 -31.08 6.20
N LEU A 4 -19.73 -30.15 5.27
CA LEU A 4 -18.66 -29.20 5.57
C LEU A 4 -19.22 -28.38 6.71
N ASP A 5 -18.69 -28.63 7.91
CA ASP A 5 -19.21 -28.04 9.13
C ASP A 5 -19.21 -26.51 8.98
N THR A 6 -20.28 -25.91 9.48
CA THR A 6 -20.54 -24.47 9.37
C THR A 6 -19.44 -23.64 10.05
N GLU A 7 -18.67 -24.23 10.96
CA GLU A 7 -17.61 -23.61 11.74
C GLU A 7 -16.29 -23.50 10.95
N ASN A 8 -15.93 -24.49 10.15
CA ASN A 8 -14.83 -24.46 9.18
C ASN A 8 -15.12 -23.47 8.06
N ARG A 9 -16.37 -23.41 7.55
CA ARG A 9 -16.75 -22.37 6.58
C ARG A 9 -16.60 -20.97 7.18
N ARG A 10 -17.09 -20.76 8.40
CA ARG A 10 -16.98 -19.49 9.11
C ARG A 10 -15.53 -19.11 9.43
N THR A 11 -14.69 -20.09 9.75
CA THR A 11 -13.27 -19.90 10.01
C THR A 11 -12.53 -19.47 8.74
N LEU A 12 -12.80 -20.14 7.61
CA LEU A 12 -12.27 -19.77 6.30
C LEU A 12 -12.77 -18.39 5.86
N GLU A 13 -14.05 -18.07 6.05
CA GLU A 13 -14.62 -16.75 5.77
C GLU A 13 -13.96 -15.66 6.62
N LEU A 14 -13.75 -15.88 7.92
CA LEU A 14 -13.06 -14.94 8.81
C LEU A 14 -11.57 -14.78 8.46
N GLU A 15 -10.92 -15.85 7.99
CA GLU A 15 -9.53 -15.81 7.55
C GLU A 15 -9.39 -15.06 6.22
N VAL A 16 -10.33 -15.26 5.28
CA VAL A 16 -10.43 -14.48 4.04
C VAL A 16 -10.73 -13.01 4.35
N GLU A 17 -11.71 -12.71 5.20
CA GLU A 17 -12.01 -11.33 5.62
C GLU A 17 -10.80 -10.65 6.28
N ARG A 18 -10.05 -11.36 7.13
CA ARG A 18 -8.82 -10.84 7.72
C ARG A 18 -7.73 -10.59 6.69
N LYS A 19 -7.63 -11.42 5.65
CA LYS A 19 -6.60 -11.35 4.61
C LYS A 19 -6.79 -10.16 3.67
N PHE A 20 -8.01 -9.64 3.52
CA PHE A 20 -8.32 -8.51 2.61
C PHE A 20 -8.84 -7.27 3.30
N LYS A 21 -8.81 -7.23 4.64
CA LYS A 21 -9.22 -6.05 5.40
C LYS A 21 -8.27 -4.88 5.11
N ILE A 22 -8.83 -3.82 4.50
CA ILE A 22 -8.16 -2.53 4.41
C ILE A 22 -8.18 -1.89 5.80
N SER A 23 -7.02 -1.42 6.26
CA SER A 23 -6.88 -0.73 7.53
C SER A 23 -5.82 0.35 7.45
N LEU A 24 -5.91 1.33 8.35
CA LEU A 24 -4.82 2.25 8.61
C LEU A 24 -4.03 1.73 9.81
N GLY A 25 -2.71 1.67 9.68
CA GLY A 25 -1.76 1.22 10.71
C GLY A 25 -0.61 2.21 10.90
N PRO A 26 0.07 2.22 12.06
CA PRO A 26 1.39 2.85 12.13
C PRO A 26 2.33 2.18 11.11
N PHE A 27 3.35 2.90 10.65
CA PHE A 27 4.43 2.26 9.88
C PHE A 27 5.17 1.23 10.75
N GLU A 28 5.82 0.28 10.10
CA GLU A 28 6.79 -0.62 10.73
C GLU A 28 8.16 -0.43 10.06
N LEU A 29 9.25 -0.72 10.78
CA LEU A 29 10.60 -0.63 10.19
C LEU A 29 10.78 -1.60 9.01
N SER A 30 10.04 -2.71 9.01
CA SER A 30 9.94 -3.66 7.91
C SER A 30 9.35 -3.07 6.62
N ASP A 31 8.65 -1.94 6.69
CA ASP A 31 8.08 -1.26 5.51
C ASP A 31 9.16 -0.51 4.71
N VAL A 32 10.42 -0.47 5.15
CA VAL A 32 11.48 0.31 4.50
C VAL A 32 11.67 -0.04 3.02
N ASP A 33 11.57 -1.32 2.66
CA ASP A 33 11.74 -1.74 1.27
C ASP A 33 10.61 -1.21 0.39
N ASP A 34 9.37 -1.26 0.88
CA ASP A 34 8.18 -0.76 0.20
C ASP A 34 8.18 0.78 0.14
N PHE A 35 8.68 1.45 1.18
CA PHE A 35 8.88 2.89 1.22
C PHE A 35 9.91 3.36 0.18
N MET A 36 11.04 2.65 0.08
CA MET A 36 12.15 3.02 -0.81
C MET A 36 11.82 2.93 -2.30
N VAL A 37 10.79 2.16 -2.70
CA VAL A 37 10.32 2.06 -4.09
C VAL A 37 10.05 3.43 -4.71
N TRP A 38 9.48 4.35 -3.94
CA TRP A 38 9.09 5.69 -4.40
C TRP A 38 9.83 6.81 -3.68
N ALA A 39 10.28 6.61 -2.44
CA ALA A 39 10.99 7.64 -1.68
C ALA A 39 12.40 7.99 -2.21
N THR A 40 12.92 7.15 -3.12
CA THR A 40 14.19 7.35 -3.85
C THR A 40 14.02 8.10 -5.17
N ASP A 41 12.78 8.42 -5.58
CA ASP A 41 12.50 9.19 -6.80
C ASP A 41 12.37 10.68 -6.46
N ASP A 42 13.32 11.48 -6.94
CA ASP A 42 13.36 12.92 -6.76
C ASP A 42 12.11 13.62 -7.31
N ARG A 43 11.49 13.06 -8.34
CA ARG A 43 10.26 13.61 -8.92
C ARG A 43 9.04 13.40 -8.03
N VAL A 44 9.12 12.47 -7.08
CA VAL A 44 8.12 12.25 -6.03
C VAL A 44 8.46 13.15 -4.83
N SER A 45 9.67 13.04 -4.30
CA SER A 45 10.08 13.70 -3.06
C SER A 45 10.09 15.23 -3.15
N GLN A 46 10.24 15.83 -4.33
CA GLN A 46 10.17 17.29 -4.52
C GLN A 46 8.84 17.92 -4.05
N PHE A 47 7.79 17.10 -3.91
CA PHE A 47 6.47 17.51 -3.41
C PHE A 47 6.23 17.10 -1.95
N CYS A 48 7.23 16.50 -1.29
CA CYS A 48 7.16 16.04 0.09
C CYS A 48 7.89 17.01 1.04
N GLY A 49 7.61 16.91 2.34
CA GLY A 49 8.32 17.69 3.37
C GLY A 49 9.74 17.20 3.69
N TRP A 50 10.31 16.35 2.85
CA TRP A 50 11.59 15.66 3.06
C TRP A 50 12.32 15.46 1.73
N ASN A 51 13.65 15.26 1.81
CA ASN A 51 14.51 15.09 0.65
C ASN A 51 14.52 13.65 0.14
N THR A 52 14.85 13.46 -1.14
CA THR A 52 15.04 12.14 -1.75
C THR A 52 15.98 11.28 -0.92
N PHE A 53 15.52 10.08 -0.56
CA PHE A 53 16.34 9.14 0.18
C PHE A 53 17.33 8.46 -0.76
N THR A 54 18.58 8.32 -0.30
CA THR A 54 19.66 7.67 -1.04
C THR A 54 20.17 6.40 -0.35
N SER A 55 19.69 6.11 0.87
CA SER A 55 20.06 4.94 1.65
C SER A 55 18.89 4.42 2.47
N LYS A 56 18.91 3.13 2.81
CA LYS A 56 17.88 2.51 3.66
C LYS A 56 17.99 3.01 5.09
N GLU A 57 19.19 3.30 5.56
CA GLU A 57 19.46 3.80 6.91
C GLU A 57 18.74 5.13 7.15
N ALA A 58 18.85 6.08 6.21
CA ALA A 58 18.15 7.36 6.30
C ALA A 58 16.62 7.17 6.25
N ALA A 59 16.14 6.22 5.45
CA ALA A 59 14.72 5.89 5.39
C ALA A 59 14.21 5.25 6.69
N LEU A 60 15.01 4.39 7.34
CA LEU A 60 14.68 3.79 8.64
C LEU A 60 14.57 4.85 9.74
N ASP A 61 15.51 5.81 9.78
CA ASP A 61 15.44 6.93 10.71
C ASP A 61 14.15 7.75 10.52
N TYR A 62 13.78 7.98 9.26
CA TYR A 62 12.55 8.69 8.93
C TYR A 62 11.29 7.88 9.28
N ILE A 63 11.25 6.58 8.99
CA ILE A 63 10.14 5.70 9.38
C ILE A 63 10.00 5.67 10.91
N ASN A 64 11.11 5.63 11.65
CA ASN A 64 11.08 5.70 13.11
C ASN A 64 10.46 7.02 13.61
N TYR A 65 10.73 8.13 12.94
CA TYR A 65 10.03 9.39 13.18
C TYR A 65 8.52 9.27 12.85
N LEU A 66 8.15 8.69 11.71
CA LEU A 66 6.75 8.50 11.32
C LEU A 66 5.96 7.67 12.33
N ILE A 67 6.55 6.61 12.88
CA ILE A 67 5.96 5.76 13.92
C ILE A 67 5.53 6.58 15.15
N GLN A 68 6.28 7.63 15.48
CA GLN A 68 6.01 8.51 16.60
C GLN A 68 4.98 9.61 16.26
N THR A 69 4.58 9.76 15.00
CA THR A 69 3.59 10.73 14.54
C THR A 69 2.20 10.09 14.41
N PRO A 70 1.24 10.34 15.33
CA PRO A 70 -0.06 9.65 15.33
C PRO A 70 -0.92 9.88 14.09
N TRP A 71 -0.66 10.98 13.38
CA TRP A 71 -1.42 11.44 12.22
C TRP A 71 -0.94 10.79 10.91
N THR A 72 0.24 10.16 10.89
CA THR A 72 0.81 9.53 9.70
C THR A 72 0.63 8.03 9.78
N ARG A 73 -0.18 7.46 8.89
CA ARG A 73 -0.54 6.03 8.92
C ARG A 73 -0.37 5.41 7.54
N ALA A 74 0.16 4.20 7.50
CA ALA A 74 0.24 3.40 6.28
C ALA A 74 -1.13 2.77 5.98
N ILE A 75 -1.46 2.66 4.68
CA ILE A 75 -2.62 1.88 4.23
C ILE A 75 -2.18 0.43 4.10
N TRP A 76 -2.79 -0.42 4.90
CA TRP A 76 -2.56 -1.86 4.90
C TRP A 76 -3.75 -2.59 4.28
N VAL A 77 -3.44 -3.63 3.51
CA VAL A 77 -4.38 -4.70 3.18
C VAL A 77 -3.84 -5.93 3.91
N GLY A 78 -4.64 -6.71 4.65
CA GLY A 78 -4.17 -7.99 5.21
C GLY A 78 -2.85 -7.98 6.01
N ARG A 79 -2.51 -6.86 6.67
CA ARG A 79 -1.22 -6.58 7.34
C ARG A 79 0.03 -6.54 6.42
N ARG A 80 -0.13 -6.22 5.15
CA ARG A 80 0.99 -5.79 4.29
C ARG A 80 0.65 -4.43 3.69
N PRO A 81 1.65 -3.58 3.43
CA PRO A 81 1.43 -2.35 2.67
C PRO A 81 0.87 -2.68 1.28
N ILE A 82 0.08 -1.76 0.74
CA ILE A 82 -0.76 -1.96 -0.46
C ILE A 82 0.02 -2.29 -1.75
N PHE A 83 1.36 -2.25 -1.72
CA PHE A 83 2.26 -2.36 -2.86
C PHE A 83 2.78 -3.79 -3.13
N LYS A 84 2.21 -4.82 -2.49
CA LYS A 84 2.55 -6.25 -2.72
C LYS A 84 1.40 -7.02 -3.36
N ASP A 85 1.69 -8.17 -3.96
CA ASP A 85 0.68 -8.99 -4.65
C ASP A 85 -0.44 -9.50 -3.74
N TRP A 86 -1.68 -9.39 -4.23
CA TRP A 86 -2.90 -9.79 -3.53
C TRP A 86 -3.74 -10.74 -4.40
N PRO A 87 -3.56 -12.08 -4.30
CA PRO A 87 -4.16 -13.05 -5.23
C PRO A 87 -5.70 -13.14 -5.21
N HIS A 88 -6.39 -12.51 -4.27
CA HIS A 88 -7.86 -12.46 -4.27
C HIS A 88 -8.42 -11.03 -4.15
N LEU A 89 -7.57 -10.02 -4.37
CA LEU A 89 -8.00 -8.63 -4.48
C LEU A 89 -8.28 -8.35 -5.96
N GLU A 90 -9.57 -8.23 -6.32
CA GLU A 90 -9.97 -8.04 -7.71
C GLU A 90 -9.48 -6.70 -8.27
N ARG A 91 -9.61 -5.62 -7.47
CA ARG A 91 -9.24 -4.26 -7.88
C ARG A 91 -9.14 -3.33 -6.68
N VAL A 92 -8.12 -2.47 -6.67
CA VAL A 92 -8.04 -1.25 -5.86
C VAL A 92 -7.91 -0.07 -6.81
N GLU A 93 -8.54 1.06 -6.46
CA GLU A 93 -8.44 2.30 -7.22
C GLU A 93 -7.85 3.42 -6.35
N GLY A 94 -6.75 4.02 -6.79
CA GLY A 94 -6.18 5.22 -6.17
C GLY A 94 -6.51 6.48 -6.97
N LEU A 95 -7.51 7.26 -6.54
CA LEU A 95 -7.86 8.53 -7.18
C LEU A 95 -6.84 9.61 -6.86
N VAL A 96 -6.23 10.19 -7.88
CA VAL A 96 -5.30 11.32 -7.74
C VAL A 96 -5.69 12.47 -8.68
N ASP A 97 -5.41 13.69 -8.24
CA ASP A 97 -5.59 14.89 -9.05
C ASP A 97 -4.68 14.83 -10.29
N VAL A 98 -5.17 15.31 -11.44
CA VAL A 98 -4.43 15.34 -12.71
C VAL A 98 -3.17 16.20 -12.63
N GLU A 99 -3.18 17.23 -11.77
CA GLU A 99 -2.05 18.11 -11.52
C GLU A 99 -1.07 17.54 -10.47
N ASN A 100 -1.50 16.58 -9.65
CA ASN A 100 -0.65 15.94 -8.64
C ASN A 100 0.22 14.83 -9.26
N LYS A 101 1.22 15.24 -10.04
CA LYS A 101 2.16 14.34 -10.72
C LYS A 101 2.95 13.46 -9.74
N ALA A 102 3.19 13.94 -8.52
CA ALA A 102 3.88 13.18 -7.48
C ALA A 102 3.10 11.90 -7.10
N SER A 103 1.82 12.06 -6.79
CA SER A 103 0.97 10.95 -6.34
C SER A 103 0.70 9.96 -7.47
N GLN A 104 0.60 10.45 -8.72
CA GLN A 104 0.55 9.60 -9.91
C GLN A 104 1.77 8.69 -9.98
N ARG A 105 2.98 9.25 -9.82
CA ARG A 105 4.23 8.49 -9.84
C ARG A 105 4.35 7.47 -8.70
N VAL A 106 3.90 7.82 -7.50
CA VAL A 106 3.87 6.89 -6.36
C VAL A 106 3.05 5.65 -6.73
N LEU A 107 1.85 5.86 -7.25
CA LEU A 107 0.94 4.78 -7.59
C LEU A 107 1.40 3.97 -8.83
N GLU A 108 2.00 4.61 -9.83
CA GLU A 108 2.65 3.90 -10.95
C GLU A 108 3.78 2.97 -10.47
N LYS A 109 4.65 3.45 -9.57
CA LYS A 109 5.74 2.65 -9.00
C LYS A 109 5.27 1.52 -8.10
N ALA A 110 4.12 1.72 -7.49
CA ALA A 110 3.39 0.72 -6.72
C ALA A 110 2.73 -0.37 -7.60
N GLY A 111 2.92 -0.31 -8.93
CA GLY A 111 2.38 -1.28 -9.87
C GLY A 111 0.97 -0.96 -10.36
N PHE A 112 0.43 0.22 -10.05
CA PHE A 112 -0.90 0.57 -10.48
C PHE A 112 -0.90 1.07 -11.95
N GLN A 113 -1.94 0.71 -12.72
CA GLN A 113 -2.07 1.04 -14.15
C GLN A 113 -3.09 2.16 -14.39
N LYS A 114 -2.74 3.17 -15.20
CA LYS A 114 -3.59 4.34 -15.46
C LYS A 114 -4.76 4.01 -16.40
N GLU A 115 -5.98 4.20 -15.91
CA GLU A 115 -7.22 4.00 -16.68
C GLU A 115 -8.08 5.29 -16.65
N GLY A 116 -8.05 6.11 -17.71
CA GLY A 116 -8.94 7.27 -17.89
C GLY A 116 -8.48 8.65 -17.36
N GLN A 117 -9.42 9.63 -17.32
CA GLN A 117 -9.17 11.05 -16.99
C GLN A 117 -9.15 11.33 -15.47
N LYS A 118 -9.94 10.59 -14.69
CA LYS A 118 -9.61 10.33 -13.29
C LYS A 118 -8.53 9.26 -13.33
N ILE A 119 -7.41 9.50 -12.65
CA ILE A 119 -6.33 8.53 -12.64
C ILE A 119 -6.78 7.43 -11.70
N LEU A 120 -7.48 6.45 -12.26
CA LEU A 120 -7.75 5.17 -11.65
C LEU A 120 -6.50 4.35 -11.87
N LEU A 121 -5.99 3.82 -10.79
CA LEU A 121 -4.73 3.11 -10.75
C LEU A 121 -5.10 1.71 -10.26
N GLN A 122 -4.94 0.68 -11.13
CA GLN A 122 -5.34 -0.71 -10.86
C GLN A 122 -4.13 -1.58 -10.51
N GLY A 123 -4.16 -2.28 -9.37
CA GLY A 123 -3.27 -3.42 -9.08
C GLY A 123 -3.88 -4.73 -9.58
N LYS A 124 -3.07 -5.62 -10.18
CA LYS A 124 -3.52 -6.97 -10.59
C LYS A 124 -3.30 -7.98 -9.46
N GLY A 125 -4.35 -8.71 -9.09
CA GLY A 125 -4.21 -10.05 -8.52
C GLY A 125 -4.16 -11.07 -9.67
N GLU A 126 -3.15 -11.95 -9.69
CA GLU A 126 -3.14 -13.08 -10.63
C GLU A 126 -4.18 -14.13 -10.23
N ASN A 127 -4.91 -14.67 -11.21
CA ASN A 127 -5.81 -15.80 -11.09
C ASN A 127 -5.05 -17.11 -10.83
#